data_AF-A0A4P9ZYV2-F1
#
_entry.id   AF-A0A4P9ZYV2-F1
#
_cell.length_a   1.000
_cell.length_b   1.000
_cell.length_c   1.000
_cell.angle_alpha   90.00
_cell.angle_beta   90.00
_cell.angle_gamma   90.00
#
_symmetry.space_group_name_H-M   'P 1'
#
loop_
_entity.id
_entity.type
_entity.pdbx_description
1 polymer ?
#
loop_
_entity_poly.entity_id
_entity_poly.type
_entity_poly.pdbx_seq_one_letter_code
_entity_poly.pdbx_strand_id
1 'polypeptide(L)' 'MAVTATRLPIPLIRAEIPSKAKQVCDFCRRRKIKCDRLRPSCTTCRQRNVTCRYLP' A
#
# COMPACT_ATOMS: atom_id res chain seq x y z
N MET A 1 -46.83 -14.42 -24.64
CA MET A 1 -46.16 -14.45 -23.32
C MET A 1 -44.72 -14.00 -23.55
N ALA A 2 -44.41 -12.75 -23.20
CA ALA A 2 -43.21 -12.05 -23.63
C ALA A 2 -42.20 -11.88 -22.49
N VAL A 3 -40.95 -12.23 -22.80
CA VAL A 3 -39.66 -11.70 -22.30
C VAL A 3 -39.44 -11.60 -20.77
N THR A 4 -38.78 -12.60 -20.20
CA THR A 4 -37.95 -12.42 -18.99
C THR A 4 -36.49 -12.68 -19.32
N ALA A 5 -35.91 -11.78 -20.11
CA ALA A 5 -34.47 -11.58 -20.13
C ALA A 5 -34.08 -10.85 -18.84
N THR A 6 -33.88 -11.60 -17.75
CA THR A 6 -33.40 -11.01 -16.50
C THR A 6 -31.94 -10.63 -16.70
N ARG A 7 -31.77 -9.36 -17.05
CA ARG A 7 -30.51 -8.64 -17.12
C ARG A 7 -29.64 -8.98 -15.92
N LEU A 8 -28.47 -9.53 -16.18
CA LEU A 8 -27.35 -9.65 -15.25
C LEU A 8 -27.08 -8.29 -14.58
N PRO A 9 -26.80 -8.27 -13.27
CA PRO A 9 -25.85 -7.31 -12.72
C PRO A 9 -24.62 -8.10 -12.26
N ILE A 10 -23.62 -8.18 -13.12
CA ILE A 10 -22.25 -8.45 -12.65
C ILE A 10 -21.74 -7.12 -12.10
N PRO A 11 -21.53 -6.93 -10.79
CA PRO A 11 -20.71 -5.83 -10.34
C PRO A 11 -19.25 -6.20 -10.67
N LEU A 12 -18.75 -5.74 -11.82
CA LEU A 12 -17.34 -5.78 -12.21
C LEU A 12 -16.49 -4.83 -11.35
N ILE A 13 -16.67 -4.81 -10.03
CA ILE A 13 -15.90 -3.94 -9.15
C ILE A 13 -15.66 -4.65 -7.83
N ARG A 14 -14.68 -5.54 -7.84
CA ARG A 14 -13.77 -5.62 -6.71
C ARG A 14 -12.37 -5.42 -7.25
N ALA A 15 -12.12 -4.19 -7.71
CA ALA A 15 -10.78 -3.66 -7.60
C ALA A 15 -10.51 -3.69 -6.10
N GLU A 16 -9.84 -4.73 -5.62
CA GLU A 16 -9.24 -4.76 -4.28
C GLU A 16 -8.34 -3.52 -4.21
N ILE A 17 -8.90 -2.41 -3.75
CA ILE A 17 -8.16 -1.22 -3.36
C ILE A 17 -7.12 -1.77 -2.39
N PRO A 18 -5.81 -1.75 -2.72
CA PRO A 18 -4.81 -2.32 -1.84
C PRO A 18 -4.96 -1.58 -0.52
N SER A 19 -5.44 -2.31 0.49
CA SER A 19 -5.66 -1.82 1.84
C SER A 19 -4.32 -1.28 2.29
N LYS A 20 -4.24 0.06 2.34
CA LYS A 20 -3.02 0.87 2.38
C LYS A 20 -2.00 0.20 3.31
N ALA A 21 -1.13 -0.65 2.73
CA ALA A 21 -0.26 -1.47 3.54
C ALA A 21 0.61 -0.53 4.35
N LYS A 22 0.73 -0.77 5.67
CA LYS A 22 1.43 0.12 6.60
C LYS A 22 2.76 0.57 6.00
N GLN A 23 2.84 1.85 5.62
CA GLN A 23 3.91 2.30 4.74
C GLN A 23 5.28 2.23 5.43
N VAL A 24 6.12 1.34 4.93
CA VAL A 24 7.54 1.26 5.25
C VAL A 24 8.26 2.30 4.40
N CYS A 25 9.27 2.98 4.95
CA CYS A 25 10.07 3.90 4.14
C CYS A 25 10.77 3.16 2.99
N ASP A 26 11.03 3.84 1.89
CA ASP A 26 11.60 3.26 0.67
C ASP A 26 12.97 2.61 0.94
N PHE A 27 13.79 3.19 1.81
CA PHE A 27 15.07 2.60 2.22
C PHE A 27 14.89 1.23 2.89
N CYS A 28 14.04 1.14 3.92
CA CYS A 28 13.79 -0.12 4.61
C CYS A 28 13.05 -1.13 3.72
N ARG A 29 12.20 -0.64 2.80
CA ARG A 29 11.50 -1.46 1.80
C ARG A 29 12.50 -2.12 0.84
N ARG A 30 13.41 -1.34 0.24
CA ARG A 30 14.46 -1.86 -0.67
C ARG A 30 15.42 -2.80 0.05
N ARG A 31 15.77 -2.49 1.29
CA ARG A 31 16.68 -3.30 2.11
C ARG A 31 16.01 -4.53 2.75
N LYS A 32 14.67 -4.67 2.65
CA LYS A 32 13.88 -5.74 3.28
C LYS A 32 14.15 -5.87 4.79
N ILE A 33 14.28 -4.74 5.47
CA ILE A 33 14.53 -4.68 6.92
C ILE A 33 13.33 -4.13 7.68
N LYS A 34 13.30 -4.37 9.00
CA LYS A 34 12.33 -3.72 9.88
C LYS A 34 12.53 -2.20 9.85
N CYS A 35 11.43 -1.47 9.74
CA CYS A 35 11.41 -0.02 9.85
C CYS A 35 10.68 0.33 11.15
N ASP A 36 11.10 1.36 11.86
CA ASP A 36 10.39 1.78 13.09
C ASP A 36 9.28 2.80 12.79
N ARG A 37 9.13 3.21 11.52
CA ARG A 37 8.14 4.18 11.02
C ARG A 37 8.11 5.52 11.76
N LEU A 38 9.17 5.84 12.50
CA LEU A 38 9.37 7.14 13.15
C LEU A 38 9.50 8.25 12.08
N ARG A 39 8.92 9.41 12.40
CA ARG A 39 9.01 10.65 11.62
C ARG A 39 9.87 11.66 12.39
N PRO A 40 10.75 12.45 11.75
CA PRO A 40 10.92 12.63 10.30
C PRO A 40 11.69 11.50 9.59
N SER A 41 12.51 10.74 10.31
CA SER A 41 13.29 9.61 9.78
C SER A 41 13.19 8.39 10.69
N CYS A 42 13.16 7.20 10.08
CA CYS A 42 13.19 5.94 10.81
C CYS A 42 14.49 5.78 11.61
N THR A 43 14.52 5.06 12.74
CA THR A 43 15.73 4.89 13.57
C THR A 43 16.90 4.36 12.76
N THR A 44 16.66 3.34 11.93
CA THR A 44 17.69 2.79 11.05
C THR A 44 18.23 3.81 10.06
N CYS A 45 17.35 4.65 9.52
CA CYS A 45 17.68 5.67 8.54
C CYS A 45 18.51 6.78 9.20
N ARG A 46 18.13 7.18 10.42
CA ARG A 46 18.82 8.16 11.25
C ARG A 46 20.21 7.67 11.67
N GLN A 47 20.32 6.44 12.15
CA GLN A 47 21.62 5.86 12.56
C GLN A 47 22.59 5.70 11.38
N ARG A 48 22.07 5.33 10.21
CA ARG A 48 22.88 5.23 8.99
C ARG A 48 23.07 6.56 8.26
N ASN A 49 22.47 7.63 8.77
CA ASN A 49 22.46 8.96 8.19
C ASN A 49 22.06 8.97 6.70
N VAL A 50 21.08 8.12 6.32
CA VAL A 50 20.56 7.97 4.95
C VAL A 50 19.21 8.66 4.77
N THR A 51 18.86 8.96 3.52
CA THR A 51 17.58 9.59 3.19
C THR A 51 16.39 8.67 3.49
N CYS A 52 15.53 9.10 4.42
CA CYS A 52 14.27 8.42 4.72
C CYS A 52 13.15 9.03 3.87
N ARG A 53 12.65 8.28 2.87
CA ARG A 53 11.50 8.69 2.06
C ARG A 53 10.34 7.73 2.27
N TYR A 54 9.15 8.26 2.52
CA TYR A 54 7.92 7.48 2.49
C TYR A 54 7.21 7.90 1.21
N LEU A 55 7.27 7.03 0.20
CA LEU A 55 6.55 7.23 -1.06
C LEU A 55 5.07 6.92 -0.83
N PRO A 56 4.11 7.63 -1.47
CA PRO A 56 2.68 7.37 -1.32
C PRO A 56 2.23 6.00 -1.85
#